data_AF-A0A9D1M6X0-F1
#
_entry.id   AF-A0A9D1M6X0-F1
#
_cell.length_a   1.000
_cell.length_b   1.000
_cell.length_c   1.000
_cell.angle_alpha   90.00
_cell.angle_beta   90.00
_cell.angle_gamma   90.00
#
_symmetry.space_group_name_H-M   'P 1'
#
loop_
_entity.id
_entity.type
_entity.pdbx_description
1 polymer ?
#
loop_
_entity_poly.entity_id
_entity_poly.type
_entity_poly.pdbx_seq_one_letter_code
_entity_poly.pdbx_strand_id
1 'polypeptide(L)'
;MGNINKRFKEAVELMAGSQINYANKVGSSPQVINGYCCNKGIGILTLKRLLELYPDVNTNYIITGKGDIITQKEHTDIEYLKKELEQSYSEIDNLKQKINLLSKENEMLYKRIINLKIENRTLQSESKVED
;
A
#
# COMPACT_ATOMS: atom_id res chain seq x y z
N MET A 1 -4.02 -36.37 -7.26
CA MET A 1 -3.37 -35.15 -7.79
C MET A 1 -3.89 -34.89 -9.20
N GLY A 2 -4.44 -33.70 -9.49
CA GLY A 2 -4.97 -33.37 -10.82
C GLY A 2 -3.85 -33.20 -11.85
N ASN A 3 -4.16 -33.33 -13.14
CA ASN A 3 -3.18 -33.04 -14.21
C ASN A 3 -2.91 -31.52 -14.31
N ILE A 4 -1.95 -31.13 -15.14
CA ILE A 4 -1.58 -29.72 -15.36
C ILE A 4 -2.76 -28.84 -15.78
N ASN A 5 -3.72 -29.39 -16.52
CA ASN A 5 -4.92 -28.67 -16.95
C ASN A 5 -5.80 -28.25 -15.79
N LYS A 6 -6.00 -29.16 -14.83
CA LYS A 6 -6.77 -28.86 -13.62
C LYS A 6 -6.12 -27.74 -12.81
N ARG A 7 -4.79 -27.79 -12.64
CA ARG A 7 -4.05 -26.76 -11.89
C ARG A 7 -4.02 -25.41 -12.60
N PHE A 8 -3.93 -25.43 -13.92
CA PHE A 8 -4.08 -24.23 -14.75
C PHE A 8 -5.48 -23.62 -14.58
N LYS A 9 -6.53 -24.45 -14.62
CA LYS A 9 -7.91 -24.02 -14.39
C LYS A 9 -8.08 -23.39 -13.01
N GLU A 10 -7.58 -24.05 -11.97
CA GLU A 10 -7.62 -23.56 -10.59
C GLU A 10 -6.95 -22.18 -10.47
N ALA A 11 -5.76 -22.02 -11.05
CA ALA A 11 -5.07 -20.72 -11.05
C ALA A 11 -5.82 -19.64 -11.86
N VAL A 12 -6.38 -19.99 -13.01
CA VAL A 12 -7.19 -19.07 -13.82
C VAL A 12 -8.43 -18.61 -13.06
N GLU A 13 -9.15 -19.53 -12.41
CA GLU A 13 -10.36 -19.22 -11.66
C GLU A 13 -10.05 -18.37 -10.42
N LEU A 14 -8.93 -18.63 -9.75
CA LEU A 14 -8.47 -17.83 -8.62
C LEU A 14 -8.05 -16.41 -9.03
N MET A 15 -7.26 -16.27 -10.11
CA MET A 15 -6.65 -14.98 -10.49
C MET A 15 -7.52 -14.12 -11.40
N ALA A 16 -8.35 -14.73 -12.25
CA ALA A 16 -9.21 -14.02 -13.18
C ALA A 16 -10.70 -14.03 -12.77
N GLY A 17 -11.06 -14.77 -11.73
CA GLY A 17 -12.43 -15.01 -11.29
C GLY A 17 -13.24 -15.95 -12.20
N SER A 18 -12.87 -16.05 -13.49
CA SER A 18 -13.45 -17.01 -14.42
C SER A 18 -12.57 -17.25 -15.64
N GLN A 19 -12.79 -18.38 -16.33
CA GLN A 19 -12.13 -18.70 -17.59
C GLN A 19 -12.49 -17.72 -18.71
N ILE A 20 -13.71 -17.15 -18.69
CA ILE A 20 -14.18 -16.16 -19.66
C ILE A 20 -13.39 -14.85 -19.48
N ASN A 21 -13.25 -14.39 -18.24
CA ASN A 21 -12.47 -13.19 -17.95
C ASN A 21 -11.01 -13.35 -18.36
N TYR A 22 -10.42 -14.51 -18.09
CA TYR A 22 -9.08 -14.83 -18.54
C TYR A 22 -8.97 -14.81 -20.06
N ALA A 23 -9.89 -15.46 -20.78
CA ALA A 23 -9.93 -15.48 -22.24
C ALA A 23 -9.94 -14.06 -22.83
N ASN A 24 -10.78 -13.18 -22.27
CA ASN A 24 -10.84 -11.77 -22.66
C ASN A 24 -9.51 -11.04 -22.42
N LYS A 25 -8.84 -11.27 -21.28
CA LYS A 25 -7.55 -10.66 -20.96
C LYS A 25 -6.41 -11.11 -21.88
N VAL A 26 -6.36 -12.40 -22.23
CA VAL A 26 -5.32 -12.94 -23.13
C VAL A 26 -5.65 -12.80 -24.62
N GLY A 27 -6.78 -12.16 -24.97
CA GLY A 27 -7.23 -12.05 -26.36
C GLY A 27 -7.49 -13.40 -27.03
N SER A 28 -8.00 -14.38 -26.28
CA SER A 28 -8.32 -15.73 -26.78
C SER A 28 -9.82 -16.00 -26.66
N SER A 29 -10.36 -16.92 -27.46
CA SER A 29 -11.78 -17.28 -27.34
C SER A 29 -12.04 -18.14 -26.09
N PRO A 30 -13.23 -18.01 -25.45
CA PRO A 30 -13.58 -18.85 -24.29
C PRO A 30 -13.52 -20.35 -24.58
N GLN A 31 -13.83 -20.77 -25.81
CA GLN A 31 -13.76 -22.17 -26.24
C GLN A 31 -12.32 -22.70 -26.25
N VAL A 32 -11.35 -21.87 -26.64
CA VAL A 32 -9.93 -22.23 -26.62
C VAL A 32 -9.45 -22.43 -25.19
N ILE A 33 -9.77 -21.49 -24.29
CA ILE A 33 -9.41 -21.60 -22.87
C ILE A 33 -10.07 -22.80 -22.21
N ASN A 34 -11.37 -23.01 -22.43
CA ASN A 34 -12.07 -24.19 -21.91
C ASN A 34 -11.45 -25.50 -22.42
N GLY A 35 -11.00 -25.51 -23.68
CA GLY A 35 -10.25 -26.63 -24.25
C GLY A 35 -8.99 -26.96 -23.43
N TYR A 36 -8.20 -25.95 -23.07
CA TYR A 36 -7.02 -26.12 -22.22
C TYR A 36 -7.36 -26.56 -20.80
N CYS A 37 -8.46 -26.09 -20.22
CA CYS A 37 -8.86 -26.45 -18.86
C CYS A 37 -9.35 -27.90 -18.74
N CYS A 38 -9.96 -28.45 -19.80
CA CYS A 38 -10.65 -29.73 -19.71
C CYS A 38 -9.89 -30.88 -20.40
N ASN A 39 -9.53 -30.73 -21.69
CA ASN A 39 -9.29 -31.89 -22.55
C ASN A 39 -8.01 -31.79 -23.40
N LYS A 40 -7.49 -30.58 -23.66
CA LYS A 40 -6.34 -30.34 -24.55
C LYS A 40 -5.07 -30.12 -23.75
N GLY A 41 -3.96 -30.72 -24.17
CA GLY A 41 -2.65 -30.43 -23.58
C GLY A 41 -2.36 -28.93 -23.56
N ILE A 42 -1.84 -28.43 -22.43
CA ILE A 42 -1.47 -27.02 -22.29
C ILE A 42 -0.03 -26.85 -22.75
N GLY A 43 0.16 -26.01 -23.77
CA GLY A 43 1.48 -25.67 -24.28
C GLY A 43 2.21 -24.64 -23.41
N ILE A 44 3.53 -24.63 -23.51
CA ILE A 44 4.42 -23.70 -22.78
C ILE A 44 4.05 -22.22 -23.01
N LEU A 45 3.62 -21.86 -24.21
CA LEU A 45 3.22 -20.47 -24.54
C LEU A 45 1.97 -20.03 -23.77
N THR A 46 1.02 -20.94 -23.54
CA THR A 46 -0.19 -20.65 -22.77
C THR A 46 0.16 -20.44 -21.29
N LEU A 47 1.06 -21.27 -20.75
CA LEU A 47 1.56 -21.09 -19.39
C LEU A 47 2.34 -19.78 -19.24
N LYS A 48 3.17 -19.44 -20.21
CA LYS A 48 3.93 -18.19 -20.21
C LYS A 48 3.00 -16.98 -20.14
N ARG A 49 1.93 -16.94 -20.95
CA ARG A 49 0.92 -15.86 -20.89
C ARG A 49 0.24 -15.74 -19.54
N LEU A 50 -0.07 -16.88 -18.89
CA LEU A 50 -0.64 -16.88 -17.54
C LEU A 50 0.32 -16.20 -16.55
N LEU A 51 1.60 -16.60 -16.57
CA LEU A 51 2.60 -16.10 -15.64
C LEU A 51 2.98 -14.63 -15.91
N GLU A 52 2.90 -14.18 -17.16
CA GLU A 52 3.09 -12.76 -17.52
C GLU A 52 1.95 -11.88 -17.02
N LEU A 53 0.71 -12.37 -17.07
CA LEU A 53 -0.46 -11.64 -16.55
C LEU A 53 -0.60 -11.74 -15.04
N TYR A 54 -0.14 -12.84 -14.45
CA TYR A 54 -0.28 -13.14 -13.03
C TYR A 54 1.05 -13.64 -12.47
N PRO A 55 1.99 -12.72 -12.18
CA PRO A 55 3.33 -13.06 -11.71
C PRO A 55 3.33 -13.81 -10.37
N ASP A 56 2.28 -13.65 -9.58
CA ASP A 56 2.14 -14.29 -8.27
C ASP A 56 1.68 -15.74 -8.35
N VAL A 57 1.39 -16.27 -9.54
CA VAL A 57 1.09 -17.69 -9.71
C VAL A 57 2.35 -18.52 -9.58
N ASN A 58 2.32 -19.49 -8.66
CA ASN A 58 3.41 -20.41 -8.43
C ASN A 58 3.60 -21.38 -9.60
N THR A 59 4.68 -21.20 -10.35
CA THR A 59 5.03 -22.08 -11.48
C THR A 59 5.25 -23.54 -11.05
N ASN A 60 5.84 -23.77 -9.87
CA ASN A 60 6.06 -25.12 -9.35
C ASN A 60 4.73 -25.82 -9.05
N TYR A 61 3.72 -25.08 -8.57
CA TYR A 61 2.39 -25.62 -8.40
C TYR A 61 1.78 -26.04 -9.73
N ILE A 62 1.80 -25.18 -10.74
CA ILE A 62 1.22 -25.49 -12.06
C ILE A 62 1.88 -26.72 -12.69
N ILE A 63 3.21 -26.78 -12.69
CA ILE A 63 3.94 -27.85 -13.37
C ILE A 63 3.93 -29.16 -12.56
N THR A 64 4.19 -29.09 -11.25
CA THR A 64 4.45 -30.28 -10.42
C THR A 64 3.34 -30.60 -9.43
N GLY A 65 2.43 -29.64 -9.16
CA GLY A 65 1.41 -29.75 -8.12
C GLY A 65 1.93 -29.57 -6.70
N LYS A 66 3.16 -29.05 -6.52
CA LYS A 66 3.78 -28.81 -5.21
C LYS A 66 3.67 -27.35 -4.79
N GLY A 67 3.40 -27.13 -3.49
CA GLY A 67 3.22 -25.81 -2.89
C GLY A 67 1.82 -25.25 -3.09
N ASP A 68 1.65 -23.97 -2.78
CA ASP A 68 0.38 -23.24 -2.97
C ASP A 68 0.27 -22.65 -4.37
N ILE A 69 -0.95 -22.34 -4.81
CA ILE A 69 -1.24 -21.78 -6.14
C ILE A 69 -0.61 -20.39 -6.31
N ILE A 70 -0.62 -19.59 -5.23
CA ILE A 70 -0.08 -18.24 -5.20
C ILE A 70 1.22 -18.24 -4.41
N THR A 71 2.27 -17.62 -4.95
CA THR A 71 3.48 -17.29 -4.20
C THR A 71 3.16 -16.14 -3.25
N GLN A 72 3.39 -16.33 -1.95
CA GLN A 72 3.02 -15.41 -0.85
C GLN A 72 3.71 -14.01 -0.87
N LYS A 73 4.12 -13.50 -2.03
CA LYS A 73 4.77 -12.20 -2.19
C LYS A 73 3.93 -11.07 -1.59
N GLU A 74 2.61 -11.10 -1.80
CA GLU A 74 1.68 -10.08 -1.30
C GLU A 74 1.61 -9.96 0.23
N HIS A 75 1.84 -11.04 0.99
CA HIS A 75 1.80 -10.96 2.45
C HIS A 75 2.93 -10.10 3.01
N THR A 76 4.09 -10.07 2.33
CA THR A 76 5.24 -9.28 2.75
C THR A 76 5.01 -7.80 2.50
N ASP A 77 4.41 -7.46 1.36
CA ASP A 77 4.13 -6.07 0.98
C ASP A 77 3.00 -5.47 1.85
N ILE A 78 1.96 -6.23 2.17
CA ILE A 78 0.88 -5.77 3.05
C ILE A 78 1.40 -5.52 4.48
N GLU A 79 2.25 -6.39 5.01
CA GLU A 79 2.79 -6.25 6.37
C GLU A 79 3.81 -5.11 6.45
N TYR A 80 4.62 -4.93 5.40
CA TYR A 80 5.49 -3.76 5.26
C TYR A 80 4.69 -2.45 5.20
N LEU A 81 3.66 -2.39 4.35
CA LEU A 81 2.80 -1.21 4.22
C LEU A 81 2.05 -0.89 5.51
N LYS A 82 1.60 -1.91 6.26
CA LYS A 82 0.99 -1.71 7.58
C LYS A 82 1.97 -1.07 8.56
N LYS A 83 3.21 -1.54 8.59
CA LYS A 83 4.25 -1.00 9.47
C LYS A 83 4.60 0.45 9.10
N GLU A 84 4.71 0.75 7.81
CA GLU A 84 4.97 2.11 7.33
C GLU A 84 3.81 3.06 7.65
N LEU A 85 2.57 2.56 7.55
CA LEU A 85 1.37 3.29 7.94
C LEU A 85 1.32 3.58 9.45
N GLU A 86 1.65 2.60 10.30
CA GLU A 86 1.74 2.77 11.75
C GLU A 86 2.81 3.80 12.16
N GLN A 87 3.98 3.75 11.51
CA GLN A 87 5.04 4.73 11.72
C GLN A 87 4.59 6.15 11.35
N SER A 88 3.91 6.28 10.20
CA SER A 88 3.37 7.56 9.74
C SER A 88 2.33 8.14 10.72
N TYR A 89 1.45 7.30 11.29
CA TYR A 89 0.49 7.74 12.31
C TYR A 89 1.19 8.23 13.58
N SER A 90 2.23 7.52 14.04
CA SER A 90 3.00 7.94 15.21
C SER A 90 3.70 9.28 14.97
N GLU A 91 4.27 9.49 13.79
CA GLU A 91 4.95 10.74 13.44
C GLU A 91 3.97 11.91 13.35
N ILE A 92 2.78 11.71 12.78
CA ILE A 92 1.70 12.70 12.76
C ILE A 92 1.32 13.15 14.18
N ASP A 93 1.17 12.21 15.12
CA ASP A 93 0.81 12.56 16.49
C ASP A 93 1.93 13.30 17.23
N ASN A 94 3.19 12.93 17.01
CA ASN A 94 4.32 13.68 17.53
C ASN A 94 4.36 15.12 16.98
N LEU A 95 4.12 15.29 15.67
CA LEU A 95 4.07 16.59 15.03
C LEU A 95 2.93 17.46 15.58
N LYS A 96 1.74 16.89 15.80
CA LYS A 96 0.61 17.60 16.43
C LYS A 96 0.97 18.09 17.84
N GLN A 97 1.62 17.25 18.65
CA GLN A 97 2.05 17.65 19.99
C GLN A 97 3.06 18.80 19.93
N LYS A 98 4.03 18.73 19.01
CA LYS A 98 5.02 19.80 18.81
C LYS A 98 4.38 21.12 18.37
N ILE A 99 3.40 21.08 17.45
CA ILE A 99 2.64 22.27 17.03
C ILE A 99 1.89 22.89 18.20
N ASN A 100 1.26 22.08 19.06
CA ASN A 100 0.56 22.58 20.23
C ASN A 100 1.49 23.26 21.24
N LEU A 101 2.67 22.69 21.47
CA LEU A 101 3.68 23.29 22.35
C LEU A 101 4.19 24.63 21.80
N LEU A 102 4.58 24.65 20.52
CA LEU A 102 5.04 25.87 19.85
C LEU A 102 3.96 26.96 19.80
N SER A 103 2.69 26.58 19.62
CA SER A 103 1.58 27.52 19.66
C SER A 103 1.45 28.18 21.04
N LYS A 104 1.56 27.38 22.12
CA LYS A 104 1.53 27.90 23.50
C LYS A 104 2.72 28.80 23.80
N GLU A 105 3.92 28.43 23.37
CA GLU A 105 5.12 29.28 23.54
C GLU A 105 4.96 30.62 22.81
N ASN A 106 4.46 30.60 21.57
CA ASN A 106 4.18 31.83 20.84
C ASN A 106 3.20 32.73 21.58
N GLU A 107 2.10 32.20 22.11
CA GLU A 107 1.15 32.99 22.91
C GLU A 107 1.79 33.62 24.16
N MET A 108 2.66 32.87 24.86
CA MET A 108 3.38 33.39 26.02
C MET A 108 4.37 34.50 25.63
N LEU A 109 5.09 34.33 24.53
CA LEU A 109 6.00 35.34 24.00
C LEU A 109 5.25 36.61 23.59
N TYR A 110 4.10 36.50 22.93
CA TYR A 110 3.26 37.65 22.61
C TYR A 110 2.83 38.42 23.86
N LYS A 111 2.39 37.73 24.91
CA LYS A 111 2.04 38.37 26.19
C LYS A 111 3.25 39.07 26.82
N ARG A 112 4.43 38.43 26.81
CA ARG A 112 5.65 39.03 27.37
C ARG A 112 6.08 40.28 26.61
N ILE A 113 5.99 40.26 25.28
CA ILE A 113 6.27 41.43 24.43
C ILE A 113 5.33 42.59 24.78
N ILE A 114 4.04 42.33 24.99
CA ILE A 114 3.07 43.36 25.39
C ILE A 114 3.46 43.96 26.73
N ASN A 115 3.74 43.14 27.75
CA ASN A 115 4.11 43.62 29.08
C ASN A 115 5.39 44.48 29.04
N LEU A 116 6.43 44.02 28.34
CA LEU A 116 7.67 44.77 28.18
C LEU A 116 7.48 46.11 27.44
N LYS A 117 6.53 46.18 26.50
CA LYS A 117 6.17 47.45 25.83
C LYS A 117 5.46 48.41 26.79
N ILE A 118 4.66 47.90 27.71
CA ILE A 118 4.00 48.71 28.75
C ILE A 118 5.04 49.23 29.74
N GLU A 119 5.88 48.34 30.30
CA GLU A 119 6.95 48.68 31.25
C GLU A 119 7.92 49.73 30.68
N ASN A 120 8.31 49.61 29.40
CA ASN A 120 9.16 50.62 28.75
C ASN A 120 8.47 51.99 28.64
N ARG A 121 7.16 52.04 28.35
CA ARG A 121 6.42 53.31 28.23
C ARG A 121 6.34 54.02 29.57
N THR A 122 6.09 53.29 30.67
CA THR A 122 6.00 53.87 32.02
C THR A 122 7.34 54.46 32.46
N LEU A 123 8.43 53.73 32.26
CA LEU A 123 9.78 54.23 32.58
C LEU A 123 10.14 55.48 31.76
N GLN A 124 9.79 55.52 30.47
CA GLN A 124 10.01 56.70 29.63
C GLN A 124 9.18 57.92 30.09
N SER A 125 7.97 57.72 30.61
CA SER A 125 7.20 58.83 31.17
C SER A 125 7.75 59.33 32.50
N GLU A 126 8.27 58.45 33.35
CA GLU A 126 8.85 58.82 34.66
C GLU A 126 10.14 59.63 34.48
N SER A 127 11.02 59.21 33.56
CA SER A 127 12.28 59.93 33.27
C SER A 127 12.11 61.35 32.72
N LYS A 128 10.94 61.70 32.17
CA LYS A 128 10.66 63.04 31.62
C LYS A 128 10.12 64.04 32.64
N VAL A 129 9.78 63.58 33.84
CA VAL A 129 9.20 64.42 34.90
C VAL A 129 10.26 64.89 35.89
N GLU A 130 11.46 64.29 35.85
CA GLU A 130 12.58 64.60 36.76
C GLU A 130 13.61 65.60 36.18
N ASP A 131 13.43 66.06 34.93
CA ASP A 131 14.21 67.13 34.26
C ASP A 131 13.41 68.45 34.18
#